data_AF-A0A424RUQ0-F1
#
_entry.id   AF-A0A424RUQ0-F1
#
_cell.length_a   1.000
_cell.length_b   1.000
_cell.length_c   1.000
_cell.angle_alpha   90.00
_cell.angle_beta   90.00
_cell.angle_gamma   90.00
#
_symmetry.space_group_name_H-M   'P 1'
#
loop_
_entity.id
_entity.type
_entity.pdbx_description
1 polymer ?
#
loop_
_entity_poly.entity_id
_entity_poly.type
_entity_poly.pdbx_seq_one_letter_code
_entity_poly.pdbx_strand_id
1 'polypeptide(L)'
;MDQLELDLYPYRSKTISEGENQIFSWHDNISEDKDKICYHESVYVKNQGMDLEDWLHIKRQNLGKLTLEYFYSLLKNSKKARLSFLKKFLTRNKIVYETGSWESIDYN
;
A
#
# COMPACT_ATOMS: atom_id res chain seq x y z
N MET A 1 26.64 15.67 25.50
CA MET A 1 25.42 16.12 24.81
C MET A 1 25.01 14.93 23.97
N ASP A 2 24.18 14.07 24.55
CA ASP A 2 23.80 12.80 23.92
C ASP A 2 23.07 13.11 22.63
N GLN A 3 23.71 12.75 21.53
CA GLN A 3 23.15 12.85 20.21
C GLN A 3 21.99 11.86 20.18
N LEU A 4 20.76 12.40 20.23
CA LEU A 4 19.54 11.67 19.90
C LEU A 4 19.68 11.16 18.45
N GLU A 5 20.38 10.04 18.26
CA GLU A 5 20.13 9.15 17.15
C GLU A 5 18.71 8.63 17.33
N LEU A 6 17.76 9.42 16.85
CA LEU A 6 16.45 8.92 16.52
C LEU A 6 16.72 7.82 15.49
N ASP A 7 16.58 6.55 15.89
CA ASP A 7 16.62 5.35 15.04
C ASP A 7 15.55 5.47 13.93
N LEU A 8 15.82 6.35 12.97
CA LEU A 8 14.99 6.61 11.83
C LEU A 8 15.21 5.45 10.89
N TYR A 9 14.49 4.36 11.11
CA TYR A 9 14.16 3.49 10.00
C TYR A 9 13.49 4.37 8.95
N PRO A 10 14.15 4.67 7.81
CA PRO A 10 13.64 5.68 6.90
C PRO A 10 12.34 5.15 6.29
N TYR A 11 11.28 5.94 6.40
CA TYR A 11 10.06 5.68 5.63
C TYR A 11 10.41 5.67 4.14
N ARG A 12 10.01 4.61 3.43
CA ARG A 12 10.21 4.50 1.99
C ARG A 12 8.87 4.22 1.34
N SER A 13 8.61 4.85 0.20
CA SER A 13 7.40 4.63 -0.58
C SER A 13 7.74 4.53 -2.06
N LYS A 14 6.95 3.75 -2.79
CA LYS A 14 7.07 3.53 -4.23
C LYS A 14 5.69 3.47 -4.88
N THR A 15 5.51 4.27 -5.92
CA THR A 15 4.29 4.26 -6.74
C THR A 15 4.26 3.04 -7.66
N ILE A 16 3.21 2.25 -7.56
CA ILE A 16 2.95 1.09 -8.42
C ILE A 16 2.25 1.53 -9.69
N SER A 17 1.23 2.37 -9.56
CA SER A 17 0.38 2.83 -10.65
C SER A 17 -0.24 4.15 -10.24
N GLU A 18 -0.28 5.12 -11.15
CA GLU A 18 -0.98 6.37 -10.92
C GLU A 18 -1.53 6.88 -12.25
N GLY A 19 -2.55 7.71 -12.17
CA GLY A 19 -3.07 8.38 -13.34
C GLY A 19 -4.44 9.01 -13.09
N GLU A 20 -4.96 9.59 -14.16
CA GLU A 20 -6.14 10.43 -14.07
C GLU A 20 -6.91 10.42 -15.39
N ASN A 21 -8.23 10.57 -15.30
CA ASN A 21 -9.11 10.89 -16.41
C ASN A 21 -10.21 11.88 -15.95
N GLN A 22 -11.22 12.13 -16.78
CA GLN A 22 -12.29 13.09 -16.48
C GLN A 22 -13.17 12.67 -15.30
N ILE A 23 -13.25 11.38 -14.98
CA ILE A 23 -14.15 10.82 -13.97
C ILE A 23 -13.39 10.46 -12.69
N PHE A 24 -12.18 9.91 -12.82
CA PHE A 24 -11.41 9.37 -11.71
C PHE A 24 -9.95 9.83 -11.73
N SER A 25 -9.34 9.93 -10.55
CA SER A 25 -7.89 9.86 -10.35
C SER A 25 -7.58 8.61 -9.53
N TRP A 26 -6.45 7.94 -9.78
CA TRP A 26 -6.06 6.76 -9.02
C TRP A 26 -4.58 6.81 -8.64
N HIS A 27 -4.25 6.20 -7.52
CA HIS A 27 -2.89 6.10 -7.01
C HIS A 27 -2.74 4.83 -6.17
N ASP A 28 -1.93 3.89 -6.67
CA ASP A 28 -1.54 2.67 -5.99
C ASP A 28 -0.09 2.83 -5.50
N ASN A 29 0.17 2.64 -4.22
CA ASN A 29 1.53 2.69 -3.67
C ASN A 29 1.83 1.55 -2.71
N ILE A 30 3.12 1.24 -2.61
CA ILE A 30 3.65 0.37 -1.57
C ILE A 30 4.70 1.13 -0.76
N SER A 31 4.64 1.02 0.56
CA SER A 31 5.55 1.69 1.48
C SER A 31 6.04 0.77 2.58
N GLU A 32 7.12 1.16 3.24
CA GLU A 32 7.62 0.51 4.46
C GLU A 32 8.05 1.55 5.49
N ASP A 33 7.77 1.24 6.76
CA ASP A 33 8.29 1.92 7.95
C ASP A 33 8.94 0.88 8.87
N LYS A 34 9.36 1.26 10.09
CA LYS A 34 10.00 0.33 11.03
C LYS A 34 9.11 -0.87 11.41
N ASP A 35 7.79 -0.73 11.34
CA ASP A 35 6.84 -1.68 11.89
C ASP A 35 6.17 -2.56 10.83
N LYS A 36 6.04 -2.07 9.59
CA LYS A 36 5.25 -2.74 8.56
C LYS A 36 5.60 -2.37 7.11
N ILE A 37 5.11 -3.20 6.19
CA ILE A 37 4.92 -2.86 4.78
C ILE A 37 3.43 -2.62 4.53
N CYS A 38 3.10 -1.54 3.82
CA CYS A 38 1.74 -1.16 3.47
C CYS A 38 1.56 -1.15 1.96
N TYR A 39 0.46 -1.69 1.47
CA TYR A 39 0.00 -1.55 0.10
C TYR A 39 -1.38 -0.88 0.08
N HIS A 40 -1.54 0.10 -0.80
CA HIS A 40 -2.72 0.96 -0.91
C HIS A 40 -3.15 1.04 -2.37
N GLU A 41 -4.45 0.93 -2.64
CA GLU A 41 -5.10 1.22 -3.92
C GLU A 41 -6.14 2.32 -3.68
N SER A 42 -5.86 3.54 -4.14
CA SER A 42 -6.73 4.70 -3.94
C SER A 42 -7.36 5.16 -5.25
N VAL A 43 -8.64 5.55 -5.19
CA VAL A 43 -9.40 6.13 -6.29
C VAL A 43 -10.19 7.33 -5.78
N TYR A 44 -9.99 8.49 -6.41
CA TYR A 44 -10.82 9.68 -6.21
C TYR A 44 -11.84 9.79 -7.34
N VAL A 45 -13.12 9.88 -6.98
CA VAL A 45 -14.27 10.02 -7.88
C VAL A 45 -14.67 11.48 -7.96
N LYS A 46 -14.20 12.17 -9.01
CA LYS A 46 -14.23 13.62 -9.14
C LYS A 46 -15.62 14.24 -9.08
N ASN A 47 -16.60 13.59 -9.72
CA ASN A 47 -17.97 14.10 -9.78
C ASN A 47 -18.74 13.93 -8.46
N GLN A 48 -18.20 13.15 -7.53
CA GLN A 48 -18.79 12.89 -6.22
C GLN A 48 -17.96 13.48 -5.08
N GLY A 49 -16.76 14.00 -5.37
CA GLY A 49 -15.81 14.41 -4.34
C GLY A 49 -15.49 13.25 -3.39
N MET A 50 -15.39 12.03 -3.89
CA MET A 50 -15.33 10.83 -3.05
C MET A 50 -13.98 10.14 -3.17
N ASP A 51 -13.32 9.91 -2.05
CA ASP A 51 -12.14 9.06 -1.94
C ASP A 51 -12.52 7.65 -1.54
N LEU A 52 -11.98 6.69 -2.27
CA LEU A 52 -12.07 5.26 -2.00
C LEU A 52 -10.64 4.72 -1.86
N GLU A 53 -10.36 4.01 -0.78
CA GLU A 53 -9.07 3.36 -0.58
C GLU A 53 -9.28 1.92 -0.10
N ASP A 54 -8.66 0.96 -0.78
CA ASP A 54 -8.45 -0.38 -0.24
C ASP A 54 -7.00 -0.55 0.20
N TRP A 55 -6.79 -1.18 1.35
CA TRP A 55 -5.45 -1.32 1.93
C TRP A 55 -5.14 -2.72 2.45
N LEU A 56 -3.85 -3.04 2.47
CA LEU A 56 -3.28 -4.25 3.06
C LEU A 56 -1.96 -3.95 3.76
N HIS A 57 -1.85 -4.31 5.05
CA HIS A 57 -0.63 -4.10 5.84
C HIS A 57 -0.06 -5.42 6.34
N ILE A 58 1.27 -5.55 6.31
CA ILE A 58 2.01 -6.70 6.80
C ILE A 58 2.98 -6.22 7.87
N LYS A 59 2.77 -6.66 9.12
CA LYS A 59 3.70 -6.37 10.23
C LYS A 59 5.06 -7.02 9.96
N ARG A 60 6.14 -6.33 10.33
CA ARG A 60 7.51 -6.74 10.05
C ARG A 60 7.86 -8.13 10.59
N GLN A 61 7.35 -8.47 11.76
CA GLN A 61 7.49 -9.81 12.36
C GLN A 61 6.91 -10.94 11.48
N ASN A 62 5.98 -10.64 10.57
CA ASN A 62 5.36 -11.60 9.67
C ASN A 62 6.06 -11.69 8.30
N LEU A 63 6.97 -10.76 7.97
CA LEU A 63 7.59 -10.67 6.63
C LEU A 63 8.65 -11.74 6.37
N GLY A 64 9.25 -12.30 7.42
CA GLY A 64 10.41 -13.19 7.29
C GLY A 64 11.55 -12.46 6.58
N LYS A 65 11.91 -12.92 5.36
CA LYS A 65 12.98 -12.33 4.52
C LYS A 65 12.45 -11.44 3.38
N LEU A 66 11.13 -11.25 3.28
CA LEU A 66 10.54 -10.46 2.21
C LEU A 66 10.74 -8.96 2.47
N THR A 67 11.10 -8.23 1.42
CA THR A 67 11.43 -6.80 1.49
C THR A 67 10.44 -5.97 0.67
N LEU A 68 10.42 -4.65 0.88
CA LEU A 68 9.68 -3.72 0.04
C LEU A 68 9.98 -3.93 -1.46
N GLU A 69 11.26 -4.14 -1.81
CA GLU A 69 11.68 -4.35 -3.20
C GLU A 69 11.08 -5.60 -3.84
N TYR A 70 10.97 -6.68 -3.07
CA TYR A 70 10.34 -7.90 -3.53
C TYR A 70 8.87 -7.65 -3.87
N PHE A 71 8.11 -7.04 -2.95
CA PHE A 71 6.70 -6.77 -3.18
C PHE A 71 6.47 -5.73 -4.28
N TYR A 72 7.31 -4.69 -4.36
CA TYR A 72 7.26 -3.71 -5.42
C TYR A 72 7.40 -4.38 -6.80
N SER A 73 8.42 -5.21 -6.99
CA SER A 73 8.62 -5.95 -8.24
C SER A 73 7.46 -6.91 -8.54
N LEU A 74 6.99 -7.63 -7.53
CA LEU A 74 5.85 -8.54 -7.64
C LEU A 74 4.57 -7.81 -8.11
N LEU A 75 4.24 -6.68 -7.49
CA LEU A 75 3.04 -5.89 -7.78
C LEU A 75 3.14 -5.17 -9.13
N LYS A 76 4.31 -4.60 -9.46
CA LYS A 76 4.54 -3.91 -10.73
C LYS A 76 4.35 -4.85 -11.93
N ASN A 77 4.70 -6.12 -11.78
CA ASN A 77 4.55 -7.14 -12.81
C ASN A 77 3.14 -7.76 -12.87
N SER A 78 2.27 -7.46 -11.89
CA SER A 78 0.87 -7.90 -11.92
C SER A 78 0.02 -6.94 -12.78
N LYS A 79 -0.70 -7.49 -13.76
CA LYS A 79 -1.41 -6.68 -14.78
C LYS A 79 -2.74 -6.09 -14.30
N LYS A 80 -3.52 -6.82 -13.49
CA LYS A 80 -4.85 -6.42 -12.98
C LYS A 80 -5.13 -7.07 -11.61
N ALA A 81 -5.99 -6.44 -10.81
CA ALA A 81 -6.45 -6.93 -9.50
C ALA A 81 -5.30 -7.23 -8.51
N ARG A 82 -4.40 -6.26 -8.33
CA ARG A 82 -3.14 -6.47 -7.58
C ARG A 82 -3.39 -6.78 -6.11
N LEU A 83 -4.32 -6.09 -5.46
CA LEU A 83 -4.70 -6.40 -4.07
C LEU A 83 -5.21 -7.84 -3.91
N SER A 84 -6.10 -8.30 -4.81
CA SER A 84 -6.60 -9.67 -4.79
C SER A 84 -5.47 -10.69 -5.00
N PHE A 85 -4.57 -10.39 -5.94
CA PHE A 85 -3.39 -11.20 -6.20
C PHE A 85 -2.47 -11.26 -4.96
N LEU A 86 -2.21 -10.12 -4.31
CA LEU A 86 -1.37 -10.05 -3.11
C LEU A 86 -1.98 -10.82 -1.95
N LYS A 87 -3.28 -10.67 -1.69
CA LYS A 87 -4.01 -11.46 -0.67
C LYS A 87 -3.83 -12.96 -0.88
N LYS A 88 -3.98 -13.44 -2.13
CA LYS A 88 -3.77 -14.86 -2.48
C LYS A 88 -2.33 -15.30 -2.26
N PHE A 89 -1.35 -14.49 -2.67
CA PHE A 89 0.07 -14.77 -2.46
C PHE A 89 0.39 -14.92 -0.98
N LEU A 90 -0.06 -13.99 -0.14
CA LEU A 90 0.23 -13.98 1.30
C LEU A 90 -0.43 -15.17 1.99
N THR A 91 -1.71 -15.45 1.70
CA THR A 91 -2.42 -16.61 2.25
C THR A 91 -1.73 -17.93 1.88
N ARG A 92 -1.30 -18.10 0.61
CA ARG A 92 -0.58 -19.29 0.16
C ARG A 92 0.75 -19.49 0.90
N ASN A 93 1.44 -18.40 1.21
CA ASN A 93 2.72 -18.42 1.92
C ASN A 93 2.58 -18.34 3.45
N LYS A 94 1.34 -18.41 3.98
CA LYS A 94 1.04 -18.32 5.42
C LYS A 94 1.58 -17.05 6.08
N ILE A 95 1.62 -15.95 5.33
CA ILE A 95 2.01 -14.63 5.84
C ILE A 95 0.76 -13.95 6.39
N VAL A 96 0.80 -13.54 7.65
CA VAL A 96 -0.32 -12.85 8.30
C VAL A 96 -0.33 -11.37 7.90
N TYR A 97 -1.49 -10.88 7.48
CA TYR A 97 -1.72 -9.51 7.07
C TYR A 97 -3.07 -8.98 7.57
N GLU A 98 -3.18 -7.66 7.64
CA GLU A 98 -4.41 -6.93 7.92
C GLU A 98 -4.89 -6.26 6.62
N THR A 99 -6.18 -6.05 6.47
CA THR A 99 -6.78 -5.37 5.32
C THR A 99 -8.02 -4.61 5.75
N GLY A 100 -8.35 -3.58 5.00
CA GLY A 100 -9.58 -2.83 5.17
C GLY A 100 -9.82 -1.94 3.98
N SER A 101 -10.88 -1.15 4.10
CA SER A 101 -11.30 -0.16 3.12
C SER A 101 -11.63 1.14 3.84
N TRP A 102 -11.43 2.26 3.16
CA TRP A 102 -11.81 3.59 3.61
C TRP A 102 -12.61 4.28 2.51
N GLU A 103 -13.65 5.00 2.92
CA GLU A 103 -14.47 5.84 2.05
C GLU A 103 -14.67 7.19 2.75
N SER A 104 -14.42 8.27 2.02
CA SER A 104 -14.73 9.62 2.47
C SER A 104 -15.34 10.45 1.34
N ILE A 105 -16.22 11.38 1.72
CA ILE A 105 -16.84 12.35 0.82
C ILE A 105 -16.41 13.74 1.27
N ASP A 106 -15.85 14.50 0.34
CA ASP A 106 -15.55 15.91 0.48
C ASP A 106 -16.86 16.70 0.44
N TYR A 107 -17.38 17.04 1.61
CA TYR A 107 -18.43 18.04 1.74
C TYR A 107 -17.78 19.42 1.55
N ASN A 108 -17.73 19.89 0.29
CA ASN A 108 -17.42 21.29 -0.01
C ASN A 108 -18.39 22.25 0.71
#